data_AF-A0A9P6BVD1-F1
#
_entry.id   AF-A0A9P6BVD1-F1
#
_cell.length_a   1.000
_cell.length_b   1.000
_cell.length_c   1.000
_cell.angle_alpha   90.00
_cell.angle_beta   90.00
_cell.angle_gamma   90.00
#
_symmetry.space_group_name_H-M   'P 1'
#
loop_
_entity.id
_entity.type
_entity.pdbx_description
1 polymer ?
#
loop_
_entity_poly.entity_id
_entity_poly.type
_entity_poly.pdbx_seq_one_letter_code
_entity_poly.pdbx_strand_id
1 'polypeptide(L)'
;MLAELQKLQESTAAFSSSFHAFTDLSHTLSTTISDFRSTITAKDTTLQEKVGRIVAEVRERIVPVLGSVTKVVGDTLHLNGPPPPLATNSETESPVEETQPKATTSEADNKSENVGAQSSQNGDTGHPE
;
A
#
# COMPACT_ATOMS: atom_id res chain seq x y z
N MET A 1 26.89 19.78 -29.47
CA MET A 1 26.29 18.95 -30.55
C MET A 1 26.27 17.45 -30.21
N LEU A 2 27.38 16.78 -29.87
CA LEU A 2 27.33 15.34 -29.53
C LEU A 2 26.45 15.04 -28.29
N ALA A 3 26.57 15.86 -27.24
CA ALA A 3 25.73 15.72 -26.04
C ALA A 3 24.23 15.97 -26.30
N GLU A 4 23.90 16.83 -27.26
CA GLU A 4 22.50 17.09 -27.62
C GLU A 4 21.91 15.96 -28.45
N LEU A 5 22.71 15.36 -29.35
CA LEU A 5 22.32 14.14 -30.07
C LEU A 5 22.08 12.98 -29.09
N GLN A 6 22.93 12.83 -28.09
CA GLN A 6 22.74 11.81 -27.06
C GLN A 6 21.45 12.06 -26.25
N LYS A 7 21.21 13.30 -25.82
CA LYS A 7 19.96 13.66 -25.11
C LYS A 7 18.72 13.41 -25.96
N LEU A 8 18.79 13.67 -27.27
CA LEU A 8 17.70 13.40 -28.19
C LEU A 8 17.45 11.89 -28.34
N GLN A 9 18.50 11.09 -28.44
CA GLN A 9 18.39 9.63 -28.49
C GLN A 9 17.79 9.05 -27.22
N GLU A 10 18.22 9.52 -26.04
CA GLU A 10 17.66 9.13 -24.75
C GLU A 10 16.18 9.54 -24.62
N SER A 11 15.84 10.76 -25.03
CA SER A 11 14.45 11.23 -25.05
C SER A 11 13.56 10.42 -26.00
N THR A 12 14.07 10.05 -27.18
CA THR A 12 13.36 9.21 -28.15
C THR A 12 13.16 7.79 -27.61
N ALA A 13 14.17 7.20 -26.97
CA ALA A 13 14.06 5.87 -26.38
C ALA A 13 13.04 5.84 -25.21
N ALA A 14 13.10 6.84 -24.32
CA ALA A 14 12.20 6.94 -23.19
C ALA A 14 10.74 7.22 -23.63
N PHE A 15 10.56 8.04 -24.67
CA PHE A 15 9.24 8.26 -25.28
C PHE A 15 8.68 6.97 -25.92
N SER A 16 9.51 6.23 -26.67
CA SER A 16 9.10 4.97 -27.27
C SER A 16 8.72 3.92 -26.22
N SER A 17 9.44 3.86 -25.11
CA SER A 17 9.12 2.98 -23.98
C SER A 17 7.79 3.36 -23.32
N SER A 18 7.52 4.67 -23.17
CA SER A 18 6.26 5.19 -22.65
C SER A 18 5.06 4.80 -23.52
N PHE A 19 5.22 4.85 -24.84
CA PHE A 19 4.17 4.45 -25.78
C PHE A 19 3.87 2.95 -25.68
N HIS A 20 4.91 2.11 -25.60
CA HIS A 20 4.75 0.66 -25.45
C HIS A 20 4.04 0.30 -24.13
N ALA A 21 4.44 0.94 -23.02
CA ALA A 21 3.80 0.75 -21.72
C ALA A 21 2.31 1.17 -21.72
N PHE A 22 1.97 2.23 -22.46
CA PHE A 22 0.57 2.66 -22.64
C PHE A 22 -0.25 1.65 -23.47
N THR A 23 0.32 1.10 -24.55
CA THR A 23 -0.36 0.08 -25.35
C THR A 23 -0.60 -1.20 -24.55
N ASP A 24 0.38 -1.65 -23.77
CA ASP A 24 0.24 -2.81 -22.87
C ASP A 24 -0.82 -2.57 -21.79
N LEU A 25 -0.85 -1.36 -21.20
CA LEU A 25 -1.86 -0.97 -20.22
C LEU A 25 -3.27 -1.03 -20.83
N SER A 26 -3.45 -0.44 -22.01
CA SER A 26 -4.75 -0.43 -22.70
C SER A 26 -5.24 -1.85 -23.01
N HIS A 27 -4.36 -2.71 -23.52
CA HIS A 27 -4.67 -4.09 -23.82
C HIS A 27 -5.04 -4.86 -22.54
N THR A 28 -4.21 -4.76 -21.50
CA THR A 28 -4.43 -5.44 -20.21
C THR A 28 -5.75 -5.01 -19.57
N LEU A 29 -6.07 -3.72 -19.57
CA LEU A 29 -7.34 -3.21 -19.05
C LEU A 29 -8.52 -3.74 -19.86
N SER A 30 -8.43 -3.76 -21.19
CA SER A 30 -9.50 -4.25 -22.07
C SER A 30 -9.81 -5.74 -21.83
N THR A 31 -8.77 -6.56 -21.69
CA THR A 31 -8.92 -7.99 -21.33
C THR A 31 -9.53 -8.13 -19.94
N THR A 32 -8.99 -7.41 -18.96
CA THR A 32 -9.45 -7.49 -17.56
C THR A 32 -10.91 -7.06 -17.40
N ILE A 33 -11.36 -6.02 -18.11
CA ILE A 33 -12.77 -5.60 -18.13
C ILE A 33 -13.66 -6.69 -18.72
N SER A 34 -13.20 -7.38 -19.76
CA SER A 34 -13.94 -8.52 -20.35
C SER A 34 -14.05 -9.67 -19.35
N ASP A 35 -12.98 -9.97 -18.61
CA ASP A 35 -12.95 -10.98 -17.56
C ASP A 35 -13.87 -10.61 -16.38
N PHE A 36 -13.93 -9.32 -16.00
CA PHE A 36 -14.85 -8.81 -14.99
C PHE A 36 -16.30 -8.96 -15.40
N ARG A 37 -16.61 -8.62 -16.65
CA ARG A 37 -17.96 -8.80 -17.18
C ARG A 37 -18.34 -10.28 -17.16
N SER A 38 -17.45 -11.17 -17.59
CA SER A 38 -17.67 -12.62 -17.52
C SER A 38 -17.95 -13.06 -16.07
N THR A 39 -17.10 -12.65 -15.12
CA THR A 39 -17.23 -12.97 -13.69
C THR A 39 -18.55 -12.46 -13.09
N ILE A 40 -18.96 -11.23 -13.41
CA ILE A 40 -20.21 -10.63 -12.89
C ILE A 40 -21.44 -11.32 -13.50
N THR A 41 -21.38 -11.71 -14.77
CA THR A 41 -22.50 -12.40 -15.43
C THR A 41 -22.62 -13.89 -15.13
N ALA A 42 -21.59 -14.51 -14.53
CA ALA A 42 -21.62 -15.92 -14.13
C ALA A 42 -22.77 -16.21 -13.14
N LYS A 43 -23.62 -17.20 -13.39
CA LYS A 43 -24.78 -17.45 -12.54
C LYS A 43 -24.47 -18.32 -11.30
N ASP A 44 -23.35 -19.02 -11.33
CA ASP A 44 -23.01 -20.06 -10.36
C ASP A 44 -22.12 -19.60 -9.18
N THR A 45 -21.92 -18.29 -9.02
CA THR A 45 -21.03 -17.74 -7.96
C THR A 45 -21.75 -16.73 -7.11
N THR A 46 -21.46 -16.74 -5.80
CA THR A 46 -21.97 -15.74 -4.87
C THR A 46 -21.36 -14.36 -5.15
N LEU A 47 -22.02 -13.29 -4.70
CA LEU A 47 -21.52 -11.93 -4.88
C LEU A 47 -20.14 -11.73 -4.23
N GLN A 48 -19.93 -12.32 -3.04
CA GLN A 48 -18.66 -12.23 -2.33
C GLN A 48 -17.52 -12.87 -3.12
N GLU A 49 -17.74 -14.05 -3.70
CA GLU A 49 -16.73 -14.72 -4.53
C GLU A 49 -16.40 -13.93 -5.79
N LYS A 50 -17.40 -13.32 -6.45
CA LYS A 50 -17.19 -12.46 -7.61
C LYS A 50 -16.31 -11.26 -7.27
N VAL A 51 -16.62 -10.56 -6.18
CA VAL A 51 -15.83 -9.42 -5.71
C VAL A 51 -14.41 -9.87 -5.37
N GLY A 52 -14.25 -11.00 -4.67
CA GLY A 52 -12.93 -11.56 -4.36
C GLY A 52 -12.09 -11.82 -5.60
N ARG A 53 -12.68 -12.41 -6.65
CA ARG A 53 -12.01 -12.65 -7.94
C ARG A 53 -11.62 -11.34 -8.64
N ILE A 54 -12.53 -10.38 -8.70
CA ILE A 54 -12.27 -9.06 -9.31
C ILE A 54 -11.10 -8.37 -8.59
N VAL A 55 -11.11 -8.34 -7.26
CA VAL A 55 -10.04 -7.72 -6.46
C VAL A 55 -8.71 -8.43 -6.68
N ALA A 56 -8.70 -9.76 -6.73
CA ALA A 56 -7.49 -10.53 -7.02
C ALA A 56 -6.91 -10.16 -8.39
N GLU A 57 -7.76 -10.13 -9.43
CA GLU A 57 -7.35 -9.80 -10.79
C GLU A 57 -6.83 -8.36 -10.92
N VAL A 58 -7.48 -7.39 -10.26
CA VAL A 58 -6.98 -5.99 -10.22
C VAL A 58 -5.59 -5.96 -9.60
N ARG A 59 -5.40 -6.66 -8.48
CA ARG A 59 -4.14 -6.69 -7.75
C ARG A 59 -3.03 -7.38 -8.55
N GLU A 60 -3.34 -8.46 -9.24
CA GLU A 60 -2.36 -9.26 -9.97
C GLU A 60 -2.00 -8.67 -11.34
N ARG A 61 -2.96 -8.04 -12.03
CA ARG A 61 -2.75 -7.58 -13.41
C ARG A 61 -2.65 -6.08 -13.57
N ILE A 62 -3.48 -5.31 -12.85
CA ILE A 62 -3.57 -3.87 -13.08
C ILE A 62 -2.51 -3.11 -12.26
N VAL A 63 -2.34 -3.48 -10.99
CA VAL A 63 -1.38 -2.79 -10.10
C VAL A 63 0.07 -2.83 -10.63
N PRO A 64 0.61 -3.97 -11.12
CA PRO A 64 1.99 -4.01 -11.62
C PRO A 64 2.19 -3.16 -12.88
N VAL A 65 1.20 -3.15 -13.78
CA VAL A 65 1.28 -2.39 -15.03
C VAL A 65 1.21 -0.90 -14.75
N LEU A 66 0.31 -0.45 -13.87
CA LEU A 66 0.27 0.94 -13.42
C LEU A 66 1.59 1.37 -12.76
N GLY A 67 2.17 0.53 -11.89
CA GLY A 67 3.48 0.80 -11.29
C GLY A 67 4.60 0.95 -12.32
N SER A 68 4.55 0.16 -13.39
CA SER A 68 5.52 0.23 -14.49
C SER A 68 5.37 1.52 -15.29
N VAL A 69 4.13 1.94 -15.61
CA VAL A 69 3.84 3.20 -16.30
C VAL A 69 4.24 4.40 -15.43
N THR A 70 3.92 4.39 -14.13
CA THR A 70 4.31 5.46 -13.21
C THR A 70 5.83 5.60 -13.12
N LYS A 71 6.60 4.50 -13.15
CA LYS A 71 8.06 4.58 -13.22
C LYS A 71 8.54 5.22 -14.52
N VAL A 72 8.07 4.74 -15.67
CA VAL A 72 8.49 5.28 -16.98
C VAL A 72 8.13 6.76 -17.14
N VAL A 73 6.94 7.17 -16.69
CA VAL A 73 6.52 8.57 -16.69
C VAL A 73 7.30 9.38 -15.65
N GLY A 74 7.56 8.83 -14.47
CA GLY A 74 8.40 9.45 -13.46
C GLY A 74 9.82 9.70 -13.95
N ASP A 75 10.44 8.71 -14.60
CA ASP A 75 11.79 8.81 -15.14
C ASP A 75 11.87 9.82 -16.29
N THR A 76 10.84 9.90 -17.14
CA THR A 76 10.75 10.89 -18.23
C THR A 76 10.51 12.32 -17.73
N LEU A 77 9.77 12.50 -16.63
CA LEU A 77 9.49 13.81 -16.04
C LEU A 77 10.59 14.29 -15.07
N HIS A 78 11.32 13.38 -14.41
CA HIS A 78 12.42 13.72 -13.50
C HIS A 78 13.75 14.06 -14.21
N LEU A 79 13.76 14.10 -15.55
CA LEU A 79 14.92 14.53 -16.35
C LEU A 79 15.34 16.01 -16.16
N ASN A 80 14.83 16.73 -15.16
CA ASN A 80 15.21 18.13 -14.91
C ASN A 80 15.27 18.59 -13.42
N GLY A 81 15.39 17.71 -12.43
CA GLY A 81 15.64 18.16 -11.06
C GLY A 81 16.12 17.07 -10.10
N PRO A 82 17.05 17.39 -9.18
CA PRO A 82 17.47 16.44 -8.14
C PRO A 82 16.27 16.05 -7.26
N PRO A 83 16.21 14.79 -6.79
CA PRO A 83 15.16 14.37 -5.87
C PRO A 83 15.18 15.28 -4.63
N PRO A 84 14.02 15.72 -4.11
CA PRO A 84 14.00 16.44 -2.85
C PRO A 84 14.63 15.54 -1.78
N PRO A 85 15.50 16.08 -0.92
CA PRO A 85 16.11 15.29 0.13
C PRO A 85 14.98 14.70 0.98
N LEU A 86 14.97 13.37 1.09
CA LEU A 86 14.25 12.69 2.15
C LEU A 86 14.65 13.38 3.45
N ALA A 87 13.71 14.09 4.07
CA ALA A 87 13.84 14.54 5.43
C ALA A 87 13.98 13.28 6.28
N THR A 88 15.24 12.93 6.52
CA THR A 88 15.66 12.00 7.54
C THR A 88 15.26 12.66 8.85
N ASN A 89 14.13 12.23 9.42
CA ASN A 89 13.82 12.53 10.81
C ASN A 89 14.76 11.68 11.67
N SER A 90 16.02 12.08 11.71
CA SER A 90 16.95 11.66 12.76
C SER A 90 16.59 12.48 13.98
N GLU A 91 16.08 11.78 15.00
CA GLU A 91 16.31 12.14 16.40
C GLU A 91 17.75 12.68 16.55
N THR A 92 17.86 13.93 16.95
CA THR A 92 19.10 14.50 17.47
C THR A 92 18.70 15.39 18.62
N GLU A 93 18.56 14.71 19.76
CA GLU A 93 19.13 15.09 21.04
C GLU A 93 20.03 16.34 20.95
N SER A 94 19.67 17.38 21.70
CA SER A 94 20.65 18.36 22.15
C SER A 94 20.25 18.96 23.51
N PRO A 95 21.26 19.31 24.31
CA PRO A 95 21.17 19.39 25.77
C PRO A 95 21.04 20.83 26.25
N VAL A 96 20.37 21.08 27.38
CA VAL A 96 20.72 22.23 28.24
C VAL A 96 20.55 21.83 29.70
N GLU A 97 21.66 22.03 30.40
CA GLU A 97 21.97 21.77 31.80
C GLU A 97 21.35 22.85 32.73
N GLU A 98 20.70 22.37 33.79
CA GLU A 98 20.75 22.81 35.20
C GLU A 98 20.54 24.29 35.63
N THR A 99 19.48 24.54 36.43
CA THR A 99 19.58 25.20 37.75
C THR A 99 18.35 24.84 38.62
N GLN A 100 18.61 24.14 39.73
CA GLN A 100 17.72 23.62 40.82
C GLN A 100 17.09 24.72 41.73
N PRO A 101 16.35 24.41 42.83
CA PRO A 101 15.50 23.24 43.18
C PRO A 101 14.14 23.66 43.83
N LYS A 102 13.29 22.69 44.22
CA LYS A 102 12.73 22.53 45.60
C LYS A 102 11.31 21.92 45.64
N ALA A 103 11.23 20.83 46.42
CA ALA A 103 10.07 20.30 47.17
C ALA A 103 8.90 19.69 46.36
N THR A 104 8.22 18.61 46.75
CA THR A 104 8.28 17.66 47.88
C THR A 104 7.16 16.63 47.60
N THR A 105 7.45 15.34 47.78
CA THR A 105 6.55 14.26 48.27
C THR A 105 5.28 13.85 47.51
N SER A 106 5.25 12.58 47.07
CA SER A 106 4.36 11.46 47.50
C SER A 106 4.46 10.37 46.41
N GLU A 107 5.05 9.19 46.61
CA GLU A 107 4.57 8.05 47.45
C GLU A 107 3.15 7.62 46.99
N ALA A 108 2.83 6.41 46.51
CA ALA A 108 3.33 5.05 46.66
C ALA A 108 3.04 4.27 45.34
N ASP A 109 3.87 3.32 44.87
CA ASP A 109 3.89 1.90 45.26
C ASP A 109 2.49 1.27 45.36
N ASN A 110 2.07 0.47 44.37
CA ASN A 110 1.76 -0.93 44.64
C ASN A 110 1.67 -1.79 43.37
N LYS A 111 2.14 -3.01 43.58
CA LYS A 111 2.34 -4.18 42.74
C LYS A 111 1.12 -5.12 42.85
N SER A 112 1.17 -6.18 42.03
CA SER A 112 0.46 -7.47 42.16
C SER A 112 -0.94 -7.54 41.53
N GLU A 113 -1.06 -8.33 40.45
CA GLU A 113 -1.52 -9.73 40.46
C GLU A 113 -2.99 -9.86 40.85
N ASN A 114 -3.83 -10.43 39.99
CA ASN A 114 -4.43 -11.74 40.28
C ASN A 114 -5.24 -12.26 39.10
N VAL A 115 -5.12 -13.56 38.92
CA VAL A 115 -5.81 -14.47 38.02
C VAL A 115 -7.21 -14.78 38.58
N GLY A 116 -8.18 -14.97 37.68
CA GLY A 116 -9.28 -15.90 37.93
C GLY A 116 -10.66 -15.31 38.20
N ALA A 117 -11.59 -15.63 37.29
CA ALA A 117 -12.94 -16.06 37.66
C ALA A 117 -13.55 -16.88 36.50
N GLN A 118 -13.59 -18.20 36.69
CA GLN A 118 -14.62 -19.09 36.15
C GLN A 118 -16.00 -18.62 36.66
N SER A 119 -17.07 -18.76 35.87
CA SER A 119 -18.20 -19.65 36.22
C SER A 119 -19.34 -19.62 35.19
N SER A 120 -19.74 -20.83 34.77
CA SER A 120 -21.11 -21.36 34.60
C SER A 120 -22.10 -20.63 33.65
N GLN A 121 -23.07 -21.25 32.97
CA GLN A 121 -23.86 -22.44 33.30
C GLN A 121 -24.70 -22.89 32.09
N ASN A 122 -25.06 -24.17 32.10
CA ASN A 122 -25.81 -24.96 31.13
C ASN A 122 -27.32 -24.61 30.96
N GLY A 123 -27.89 -25.12 29.87
CA GLY A 123 -29.30 -25.51 29.68
C GLY A 123 -29.52 -25.84 28.20
N ASP A 124 -29.56 -27.08 27.70
CA ASP A 124 -30.33 -28.30 28.06
C ASP A 124 -31.86 -28.11 28.01
N THR A 125 -32.52 -29.10 27.40
CA THR A 125 -33.94 -29.30 27.05
C THR A 125 -34.40 -28.66 25.74
N GLY A 126 -35.00 -29.36 24.77
CA GLY A 126 -35.45 -30.74 24.68
C GLY A 126 -36.36 -30.87 23.46
N HIS A 127 -36.15 -31.91 22.66
CA HIS A 127 -37.04 -32.43 21.61
C HIS A 127 -37.70 -33.68 22.22
N PRO A 128 -39.04 -33.85 22.18
CA PRO A 128 -39.72 -34.64 21.14
C PRO A 128 -41.16 -34.10 20.87
N GLU A 129 -42.02 -34.55 19.95
CA GLU A 129 -42.18 -35.70 19.06
C GLU A 129 -42.60 -35.22 17.65
#